data_AF-D0VFV7-F1
#
_entry.id   AF-D0VFV7-F1
#
_cell.length_a   1.000
_cell.length_b   1.000
_cell.length_c   1.000
_cell.angle_alpha   90.00
_cell.angle_beta   90.00
_cell.angle_gamma   90.00
#
_symmetry.space_group_name_H-M   'P 1'
#
loop_
_entity.id
_entity.type
_entity.pdbx_description
1 polymer ?
#
loop_
_entity_poly.entity_id
_entity_poly.type
_entity_poly.pdbx_seq_one_letter_code
_entity_poly.pdbx_strand_id
1 'polypeptide(L)'
;DAMINIECHYPRKHNVSSLALIPTWTPFSAAKYAEELLYFSMRLMTADWQYERAGNMYVLGDMVNIEASVMQYFHVPLRIFVDSCVATLEPNINANPRYSFIENHGCLIDAKVTGSHSQFMPRSADYKLYFQV
;
A
#
# COMPACT_ATOMS: atom_id res chain seq x y z
N ASP A 1 -64.95 9.77 -22.95
CA ASP A 1 -63.87 8.86 -22.55
C ASP A 1 -64.33 7.91 -21.47
N ALA A 2 -64.15 6.62 -21.69
CA ALA A 2 -64.44 5.58 -20.70
C ALA A 2 -63.11 4.96 -20.26
N MET A 3 -62.86 4.96 -18.95
CA MET A 3 -61.63 4.43 -18.36
C MET A 3 -61.91 3.00 -17.85
N ILE A 4 -61.10 2.04 -18.30
CA ILE A 4 -61.24 0.62 -17.92
C ILE A 4 -60.09 0.29 -16.98
N ASN A 5 -60.41 0.02 -15.71
CA ASN A 5 -59.43 -0.46 -14.74
C ASN A 5 -59.31 -1.98 -14.84
N ILE A 6 -58.12 -2.44 -15.18
CA ILE A 6 -57.78 -3.87 -15.21
C ILE A 6 -56.97 -4.19 -13.98
N GLU A 7 -57.38 -5.22 -13.27
CA GLU A 7 -56.69 -5.76 -12.10
C GLU A 7 -56.51 -7.26 -12.28
N CYS A 8 -55.29 -7.75 -12.06
CA CYS A 8 -54.94 -9.16 -12.17
C CYS A 8 -54.33 -9.63 -10.86
N HIS A 9 -54.82 -10.74 -10.32
CA HIS A 9 -54.31 -11.37 -9.10
C HIS A 9 -53.69 -12.72 -9.43
N TYR A 10 -52.50 -12.98 -8.88
CA TYR A 10 -51.82 -14.27 -9.05
C TYR A 10 -51.53 -14.89 -7.68
N PRO A 11 -51.84 -16.18 -7.49
CA PRO A 11 -51.60 -16.86 -6.22
C PRO A 11 -50.11 -17.09 -5.98
N ARG A 12 -49.64 -16.73 -4.78
CA ARG A 12 -48.26 -16.97 -4.36
C ARG A 12 -48.11 -18.43 -3.91
N LYS A 13 -47.15 -19.14 -4.48
CA LYS A 13 -46.87 -20.56 -4.14
C LYS A 13 -46.13 -20.75 -2.82
N HIS A 14 -45.53 -19.70 -2.24
CA HIS A 14 -44.69 -19.79 -1.05
C HIS A 14 -44.93 -18.63 -0.09
N ASN A 15 -44.66 -18.83 1.21
CA ASN A 15 -44.76 -17.80 2.23
C ASN A 15 -43.66 -16.75 2.01
N VAL A 16 -44.05 -15.58 1.48
CA VAL A 16 -43.15 -14.46 1.21
C VAL A 16 -43.59 -13.26 2.02
N SER A 17 -42.68 -12.77 2.88
CA SER A 17 -42.82 -11.51 3.60
C SER A 17 -42.38 -10.36 2.70
N SER A 18 -43.09 -9.23 2.74
CA SER A 18 -42.65 -7.97 2.10
C SER A 18 -41.73 -7.13 2.99
N LEU A 19 -41.37 -7.64 4.17
CA LEU A 19 -40.44 -6.96 5.06
C LEU A 19 -39.02 -7.04 4.50
N ALA A 20 -38.27 -5.94 4.61
CA ALA A 20 -36.84 -5.95 4.29
C ALA A 20 -36.13 -7.00 5.15
N LEU A 21 -35.33 -7.86 4.50
CA LEU A 21 -34.42 -8.75 5.20
C LEU A 21 -33.38 -7.88 5.91
N ILE A 22 -33.44 -7.80 7.24
CA ILE A 22 -32.37 -7.23 8.05
C ILE A 22 -31.40 -8.38 8.31
N PRO A 23 -30.24 -8.42 7.63
CA PRO A 23 -29.28 -9.49 7.88
C PRO A 23 -28.75 -9.35 9.31
N THR A 24 -29.00 -10.35 10.15
CA THR A 24 -28.37 -10.48 11.48
C THR A 24 -26.92 -10.95 11.39
N TRP A 25 -26.47 -11.32 10.20
CA TRP A 25 -25.13 -11.81 9.92
C TRP A 25 -24.37 -10.72 9.17
N THR A 26 -23.25 -10.25 9.73
CA THR A 26 -22.32 -9.41 8.99
C THR A 26 -21.72 -10.25 7.85
N PRO A 27 -21.91 -9.88 6.58
CA PRO A 27 -21.34 -10.64 5.48
C PRO A 27 -19.81 -10.57 5.56
N PHE A 28 -19.13 -11.66 5.18
CA PHE A 28 -17.66 -11.74 5.20
C PHE A 28 -17.01 -10.56 4.45
N SER A 29 -17.64 -10.05 3.39
CA SER A 29 -17.20 -8.85 2.68
C SER A 29 -17.20 -7.59 3.55
N ALA A 30 -18.21 -7.40 4.40
CA ALA A 30 -18.28 -6.26 5.31
C ALA A 30 -17.28 -6.39 6.48
N ALA A 31 -17.04 -7.61 6.97
CA ALA A 31 -15.98 -7.87 7.95
C ALA A 31 -14.58 -7.66 7.34
N LYS A 32 -14.39 -8.06 6.06
CA LYS A 32 -13.17 -7.81 5.27
C LYS A 32 -12.84 -6.33 5.14
N TYR A 33 -13.84 -5.50 4.80
CA TYR A 33 -13.69 -4.04 4.68
C TYR A 33 -13.27 -3.38 6.00
N ALA A 34 -13.64 -3.95 7.15
CA ALA A 34 -13.28 -3.43 8.47
C ALA A 34 -11.88 -3.87 8.95
N GLU A 35 -11.25 -4.87 8.29
CA GLU A 35 -9.90 -5.38 8.58
C GLU A 35 -8.80 -4.81 7.64
N GLU A 36 -9.11 -3.86 6.74
CA GLU A 36 -8.21 -3.40 5.66
C GLU A 36 -7.11 -2.40 6.08
N LEU A 37 -6.31 -2.72 7.09
CA LEU A 37 -5.07 -1.97 7.35
C LEU A 37 -3.91 -2.63 6.59
N LEU A 38 -3.40 -1.93 5.56
CA LEU A 38 -2.15 -2.32 4.90
C LEU A 38 -0.96 -1.95 5.79
N TYR A 39 -0.19 -2.95 6.19
CA TYR A 39 1.00 -2.74 7.02
C TYR A 39 2.23 -2.57 6.14
N PHE A 40 2.68 -1.32 6.00
CA PHE A 40 3.91 -0.97 5.31
C PHE A 40 5.10 -1.02 6.26
N SER A 41 6.26 -1.44 5.75
CA SER A 41 7.52 -1.49 6.48
C SER A 41 8.64 -0.97 5.59
N MET A 42 9.58 -0.24 6.19
CA MET A 42 10.82 0.18 5.55
C MET A 42 11.98 -0.26 6.44
N ARG A 43 12.95 -0.98 5.87
CA ARG A 43 14.05 -1.59 6.62
C ARG A 43 15.39 -1.29 5.97
N LEU A 44 16.39 -1.07 6.80
CA LEU A 44 17.79 -1.00 6.36
C LEU A 44 18.30 -2.42 6.18
N MET A 45 18.89 -2.72 5.04
CA MET A 45 19.33 -4.07 4.69
C MET A 45 20.85 -4.17 4.64
N THR A 46 21.37 -5.37 4.87
CA THR A 46 22.77 -5.71 4.59
C THR A 46 23.05 -5.65 3.08
N ALA A 47 24.33 -5.54 2.70
CA ALA A 47 24.73 -5.40 1.28
C ALA A 47 24.36 -6.61 0.41
N ASP A 48 24.15 -7.77 1.01
CA ASP A 48 23.70 -9.01 0.38
C ASP A 48 22.17 -9.19 0.40
N TRP A 49 21.42 -8.21 0.94
CA TRP A 49 19.95 -8.20 1.04
C TRP A 49 19.34 -9.35 1.84
N GLN A 50 20.14 -10.09 2.62
CA GLN A 50 19.66 -11.25 3.37
C GLN A 50 19.04 -10.86 4.70
N TYR A 51 19.58 -9.84 5.36
CA TYR A 51 19.20 -9.50 6.73
C TYR A 51 18.98 -8.00 6.90
N GLU A 52 18.18 -7.68 7.92
CA GLU A 52 18.09 -6.32 8.41
C GLU A 52 19.42 -5.91 9.05
N ARG A 53 19.91 -4.74 8.70
CA ARG A 53 21.16 -4.21 9.23
C ARG A 53 20.93 -3.75 10.67
N ALA A 54 21.75 -4.26 11.59
CA ALA A 54 21.63 -3.93 13.02
C ALA A 54 22.11 -2.52 13.40
N GLY A 55 22.92 -1.87 12.54
CA GLY A 55 23.59 -0.61 12.85
C GLY A 55 23.17 0.55 11.95
N ASN A 56 22.94 1.70 12.56
CA ASN A 56 22.48 2.93 11.89
C ASN A 56 23.62 3.90 11.56
N MET A 57 24.87 3.45 11.77
CA MET A 57 26.06 4.22 11.45
C MET A 57 26.51 3.91 10.02
N TYR A 58 26.75 4.99 9.29
CA TYR A 58 27.25 4.99 7.92
C TYR A 58 28.41 5.97 7.82
N VAL A 59 29.38 5.63 6.98
CA VAL A 59 30.46 6.54 6.58
C VAL A 59 30.16 7.07 5.19
N LEU A 60 30.64 8.27 4.87
CA LEU A 60 30.51 8.81 3.52
C LEU A 60 31.13 7.85 2.50
N GLY A 61 30.36 7.50 1.47
CA GLY A 61 30.72 6.50 0.46
C GLY A 61 30.08 5.13 0.69
N ASP A 62 29.51 4.86 1.88
CA ASP A 62 28.70 3.67 2.09
C ASP A 62 27.37 3.78 1.33
N MET A 63 26.93 2.67 0.73
CA MET A 63 25.60 2.55 0.14
C MET A 63 24.57 2.20 1.23
N VAL A 64 23.44 2.90 1.23
CA VAL A 64 22.30 2.63 2.11
C VAL A 64 21.32 1.73 1.38
N ASN A 65 21.22 0.47 1.78
CA ASN A 65 20.26 -0.48 1.18
C ASN A 65 18.93 -0.42 1.91
N ILE A 66 17.84 -0.17 1.19
CA ILE A 66 16.52 0.02 1.78
C ILE A 66 15.53 -0.97 1.12
N GLU A 67 14.83 -1.76 1.95
CA GLU A 67 13.67 -2.55 1.54
C GLU A 67 12.40 -1.82 1.99
N ALA A 68 11.51 -1.51 1.04
CA ALA A 68 10.13 -1.16 1.30
C ALA A 68 9.24 -2.37 1.02
N SER A 69 8.36 -2.73 1.95
CA SER A 69 7.45 -3.87 1.79
C SER A 69 6.07 -3.61 2.37
N VAL A 70 5.07 -4.33 1.86
CA VAL A 70 3.70 -4.35 2.40
C VAL A 70 3.30 -5.76 2.77
N MET A 71 2.70 -5.95 3.94
CA MET A 71 2.17 -7.24 4.35
C MET A 71 0.91 -7.57 3.55
N GLN A 72 0.93 -8.68 2.82
CA GLN A 72 -0.18 -9.06 1.95
C GLN A 72 -1.35 -9.73 2.69
N TYR A 73 -1.12 -10.36 3.84
CA TYR A 73 -2.13 -11.12 4.61
C TYR A 73 -3.14 -11.84 3.71
N PHE A 74 -4.42 -11.48 3.80
CA PHE A 74 -5.51 -12.04 3.03
C PHE A 74 -6.07 -11.04 2.01
N HIS A 75 -5.25 -10.09 1.55
CA HIS A 75 -5.60 -9.16 0.48
C HIS A 75 -5.34 -9.76 -0.90
N VAL A 76 -5.94 -9.14 -1.92
CA VAL A 76 -5.58 -9.40 -3.32
C VAL A 76 -4.08 -9.13 -3.53
N PRO A 77 -3.42 -9.73 -4.55
CA PRO A 77 -2.01 -9.45 -4.83
C PRO A 77 -1.74 -7.94 -4.93
N LEU A 78 -0.78 -7.44 -4.16
CA LEU A 78 -0.43 -6.02 -4.10
C LEU A 78 0.94 -5.76 -4.71
N ARG A 79 1.09 -4.60 -5.35
CA ARG A 79 2.38 -4.07 -5.79
C ARG A 79 2.70 -2.76 -5.06
N ILE A 80 3.86 -2.71 -4.39
CA ILE A 80 4.29 -1.52 -3.66
C ILE A 80 5.09 -0.56 -4.55
N PHE A 81 4.87 0.74 -4.42
CA PHE A 81 5.70 1.79 -4.99
C PHE A 81 6.08 2.80 -3.90
N VAL A 82 7.19 3.51 -4.09
CA VAL A 82 7.61 4.60 -3.20
C VAL A 82 7.43 5.89 -3.97
N ASP A 83 6.54 6.75 -3.48
CA ASP A 83 6.19 8.02 -4.13
C ASP A 83 7.24 9.11 -3.87
N SER A 84 7.68 9.22 -2.61
CA SER A 84 8.70 10.18 -2.18
C SER A 84 9.50 9.65 -0.99
N CYS A 85 10.76 10.07 -0.88
CA CYS A 85 11.61 9.86 0.28
C CYS A 85 12.47 11.10 0.52
N VAL A 86 12.44 11.58 1.77
CA VAL A 86 13.10 12.80 2.21
C VAL A 86 13.93 12.48 3.45
N ALA A 87 15.22 12.80 3.40
CA ALA A 87 16.11 12.74 4.54
C ALA A 87 16.05 14.05 5.33
N THR A 88 15.90 13.93 6.65
CA THR A 88 15.81 15.03 7.62
C THR A 88 16.63 14.68 8.86
N LEU A 89 17.02 15.69 9.65
CA LEU A 89 17.75 15.46 10.91
C LEU A 89 16.87 14.90 12.04
N GLU A 90 15.55 15.03 11.89
CA GLU A 90 14.53 14.62 12.85
C GLU A 90 13.39 13.92 12.10
N PRO A 91 12.56 13.09 12.76
CA PRO A 91 11.42 12.41 12.14
C PRO A 91 10.24 13.37 11.88
N ASN A 92 10.51 14.47 11.18
CA ASN A 92 9.54 15.47 10.75
C ASN A 92 9.85 15.87 9.30
N ILE A 93 8.95 15.54 8.38
CA ILE A 93 9.08 15.83 6.94
C ILE A 93 9.19 17.33 6.60
N ASN A 94 8.72 18.19 7.50
CA ASN A 94 8.77 19.65 7.34
C ASN A 94 10.00 20.28 8.01
N ALA A 95 10.86 19.50 8.65
CA ALA A 95 12.10 19.99 9.24
C ALA A 95 13.04 20.53 8.16
N ASN A 96 13.91 21.45 8.57
CA ASN A 96 15.01 21.93 7.75
C ASN A 96 16.33 21.66 8.50
N PRO A 97 17.40 21.23 7.81
CA PRO A 97 17.49 20.94 6.39
C PRO A 97 16.72 19.66 5.99
N ARG A 98 16.30 19.59 4.72
CA ARG A 98 15.67 18.41 4.12
C ARG A 98 16.30 18.10 2.78
N TYR A 99 16.44 16.82 2.45
CA TYR A 99 17.01 16.36 1.19
C TYR A 99 16.11 15.30 0.55
N SER A 100 15.52 15.62 -0.60
CA SER A 100 14.67 14.72 -1.37
C SER A 100 15.54 13.87 -2.29
N PHE A 101 15.47 12.55 -2.15
CA PHE A 101 16.22 11.61 -3.02
C PHE A 101 15.30 10.73 -3.87
N ILE A 102 14.03 10.63 -3.50
CA ILE A 102 12.94 10.13 -4.35
C ILE A 102 11.82 11.16 -4.35
N GLU A 103 11.38 11.59 -5.53
CA GLU A 103 10.30 12.56 -5.73
C GLU A 103 9.60 12.34 -7.08
N ASN A 104 8.69 13.24 -7.48
CA ASN A 104 7.99 13.17 -8.76
C ASN A 104 7.37 11.79 -9.00
N HIS A 105 6.67 11.26 -7.99
CA HIS A 105 5.97 9.98 -8.04
C HIS A 105 6.88 8.77 -8.31
N GLY A 106 8.00 8.69 -7.58
CA GLY A 106 8.92 7.55 -7.62
C GLY A 106 10.14 7.71 -8.50
N CYS A 107 10.44 8.93 -8.96
CA CYS A 107 11.71 9.24 -9.60
C CYS A 107 12.82 9.31 -8.53
N LEU A 108 13.78 8.40 -8.58
CA LEU A 108 14.98 8.44 -7.74
C LEU A 108 15.97 9.43 -8.34
N ILE A 109 15.98 10.65 -7.80
CA ILE A 109 16.72 11.79 -8.35
C ILE A 109 18.15 11.91 -7.82
N ASP A 110 18.50 11.20 -6.74
CA ASP A 110 19.83 11.30 -6.11
C ASP A 110 20.95 11.10 -7.13
N ALA A 111 20.89 9.99 -7.88
CA ALA A 111 21.87 9.67 -8.92
C ALA A 111 22.01 10.76 -9.98
N LYS A 112 20.95 11.52 -10.28
CA LYS A 112 21.00 12.64 -11.22
C LYS A 112 21.64 13.89 -10.61
N VAL A 113 21.38 14.16 -9.34
CA VAL A 113 21.82 15.39 -8.65
C VAL A 113 23.27 15.27 -8.17
N THR A 114 23.63 14.12 -7.60
CA THR A 114 24.95 13.87 -6.99
C THR A 114 25.91 13.13 -7.92
N GLY A 115 25.38 12.46 -8.96
CA GLY A 115 26.17 11.54 -9.78
C GLY A 115 26.49 10.22 -9.06
N SER A 116 25.76 9.89 -8.00
CA SER A 116 25.90 8.66 -7.23
C SER A 116 25.46 7.41 -8.00
N HIS A 117 25.68 6.25 -7.40
CA HIS A 117 25.18 4.96 -7.88
C HIS A 117 23.81 4.60 -7.30
N SER A 118 23.05 5.57 -6.78
CA SER A 118 21.73 5.31 -6.20
C SER A 118 20.77 4.79 -7.28
N GLN A 119 20.05 3.70 -7.00
CA GLN A 119 19.24 3.00 -8.00
C GLN A 119 18.17 2.11 -7.35
N PHE A 120 17.11 1.83 -8.11
CA PHE A 120 16.18 0.74 -7.79
C PHE A 120 16.77 -0.60 -8.22
N MET A 121 16.57 -1.63 -7.39
CA MET A 121 16.99 -2.99 -7.71
C MET A 121 15.83 -3.78 -8.36
N PRO A 122 16.13 -4.86 -9.09
CA PRO A 122 15.11 -5.78 -9.57
C PRO A 122 14.25 -6.32 -8.42
N ARG A 123 12.94 -6.46 -8.66
CA ARG A 123 12.00 -6.98 -7.66
C ARG A 123 12.12 -8.48 -7.53
N SER A 124 12.22 -8.98 -6.31
CA SER A 124 12.01 -10.40 -6.00
C SER A 124 10.53 -10.75 -5.87
N ALA A 125 9.69 -9.78 -5.45
CA ALA A 125 8.24 -9.92 -5.33
C ALA A 125 7.53 -8.57 -5.50
N ASP A 126 6.28 -8.57 -5.94
CA ASP A 126 5.52 -7.32 -6.22
C ASP A 126 5.28 -6.48 -4.95
N TYR A 127 5.07 -7.13 -3.82
CA TYR A 127 4.86 -6.48 -2.52
C TYR A 127 6.17 -6.02 -1.85
N LYS A 128 7.30 -6.11 -2.56
CA LYS A 128 8.61 -5.62 -2.11
C LYS A 128 9.25 -4.71 -3.17
N LEU A 129 9.94 -3.67 -2.71
CA LEU A 129 10.74 -2.77 -3.53
C LEU A 129 12.07 -2.52 -2.81
N TYR A 130 13.15 -2.62 -3.57
CA TYR A 130 14.51 -2.46 -3.08
C TYR A 130 15.15 -1.29 -3.80
N PHE A 131 15.88 -0.46 -3.06
CA PHE A 131 16.67 0.62 -3.64
C PHE A 131 17.90 0.92 -2.78
N GLN A 132 18.93 1.41 -3.45
CA GLN A 132 20.17 1.85 -2.84
C GLN A 132 20.27 3.36 -2.99
N VAL A 133 20.70 4.03 -1.92
CA VAL A 133 21.01 5.45 -1.93
C VAL A 133 22.45 5.66 -1.54
#